data_AF-A0A2M7ERA1-F1
#
_entry.id   AF-A0A2M7ERA1-F1
#
_cell.length_a   1.000
_cell.length_b   1.000
_cell.length_c   1.000
_cell.angle_alpha   90.00
_cell.angle_beta   90.00
_cell.angle_gamma   90.00
#
_symmetry.space_group_name_H-M   'P 1'
#
loop_
_entity.id
_entity.type
_entity.pdbx_description
1 polymer ?
#
loop_
_entity_poly.entity_id
_entity_poly.type
_entity_poly.pdbx_seq_one_letter_code
_entity_poly.pdbx_strand_id
1 'polypeptide(L)'
;MIDLILWVLQNIALAPYHVVLALANPGAWLNWDDPEAMVRFIYYGASVELFFVFLTTFLVITALGMAWKRDILWWGVRILEGFANAVGRVAAWAGMLMVLQQVMIVFLQRIFRVSEIQLGPFGTAFAQDLSWWGEELKLYNALVVTLCVTYTFVQGGHVRVDLVYSTVRFRTKRVIDMLGSLLFMMPFVTITYLYAWFFMWRHLITPSMTSTGTLDRMLMQSRIVRWNVETIGFSPNGFNAYFVFKVLIVAFCIMVMIQSVAVFWRAYLEWLEGEDSEGRYLDRDKTGDIDEDVEHMIHTGST
;
A
#
# COMPACT_ATOMS: atom_id res chain seq x y z
N MET A 1 -27.38 19.03 -6.17
CA MET A 1 -27.00 17.99 -7.15
C MET A 1 -26.17 18.56 -8.29
N ILE A 2 -26.60 19.67 -8.92
CA ILE A 2 -25.84 20.33 -9.99
C ILE A 2 -24.45 20.80 -9.50
N ASP A 3 -24.37 21.40 -8.32
CA ASP A 3 -23.09 21.90 -7.75
C ASP A 3 -22.07 20.78 -7.53
N LEU A 4 -22.54 19.59 -7.11
CA LEU A 4 -21.68 18.42 -6.93
C LEU A 4 -21.11 17.95 -8.27
N ILE A 5 -21.96 17.85 -9.30
CA ILE A 5 -21.55 17.43 -10.64
C ILE A 5 -20.55 18.43 -11.22
N LEU A 6 -20.84 19.72 -11.06
CA LEU A 6 -19.98 20.80 -11.54
C LEU A 6 -18.62 20.80 -10.82
N TRP A 7 -18.61 20.58 -9.51
CA TRP A 7 -17.39 20.42 -8.72
C TRP A 7 -16.55 19.22 -9.17
N VAL A 8 -17.17 18.05 -9.39
CA VAL A 8 -16.47 16.86 -9.90
C VAL A 8 -15.86 17.14 -11.27
N LEU A 9 -16.64 17.69 -12.20
CA LEU A 9 -16.17 17.97 -13.56
C LEU A 9 -15.04 19.01 -13.58
N GLN A 10 -15.13 20.04 -12.74
CA GLN A 10 -14.06 21.04 -12.60
C GLN A 10 -12.76 20.41 -12.13
N ASN A 11 -12.79 19.58 -11.09
CA ASN A 11 -11.58 18.95 -10.58
C ASN A 11 -10.97 17.95 -11.58
N ILE A 12 -11.79 17.23 -12.34
CA ILE A 12 -11.32 16.36 -13.43
C ILE A 12 -10.63 17.19 -14.53
N ALA A 13 -11.21 18.33 -14.91
CA ALA A 13 -10.62 19.22 -15.92
C ALA A 13 -9.33 19.89 -15.44
N LEU A 14 -9.22 20.19 -14.14
CA LEU A 14 -8.04 20.80 -13.53
C LEU A 14 -6.94 19.79 -13.18
N ALA A 15 -7.24 18.49 -13.12
CA ALA A 15 -6.25 17.46 -12.76
C ALA A 15 -4.96 17.52 -13.61
N PRO A 16 -5.00 17.63 -14.96
CA PRO A 16 -3.78 17.78 -15.76
C PRO A 16 -2.99 19.05 -15.41
N TYR A 17 -3.69 20.14 -15.10
CA TYR A 17 -3.06 21.40 -14.68
C TYR A 17 -2.30 21.24 -13.36
N HIS A 18 -2.90 20.57 -12.37
CA HIS A 18 -2.22 20.30 -11.09
C HIS A 18 -0.96 19.44 -11.26
N VAL A 19 -0.99 18.44 -12.16
CA VAL A 19 0.19 17.63 -12.49
C VAL A 19 1.29 18.49 -13.10
N VAL A 20 0.97 19.31 -14.10
CA VAL A 20 1.96 20.19 -14.74
C VAL A 20 2.51 21.21 -13.74
N LEU A 21 1.67 21.81 -12.90
CA LEU A 21 2.09 22.77 -11.88
C LEU A 21 3.06 22.15 -10.88
N ALA A 22 2.77 20.93 -10.41
CA ALA A 22 3.61 20.19 -9.47
C ALA A 22 4.97 19.82 -10.09
N LEU A 23 4.97 19.37 -11.36
CA LEU A 23 6.20 19.02 -12.08
C LEU A 23 7.05 20.23 -12.46
N ALA A 24 6.41 21.37 -12.76
CA ALA A 24 7.11 22.61 -13.10
C ALA A 24 7.77 23.28 -11.89
N ASN A 25 7.27 23.02 -10.67
CA ASN A 25 7.75 23.66 -9.44
C ASN A 25 8.16 22.64 -8.37
N PRO A 26 9.15 21.77 -8.61
CA PRO A 26 9.58 20.76 -7.64
C PRO A 26 10.06 21.38 -6.33
N GLY A 27 10.77 22.52 -6.38
CA GLY A 27 11.26 23.20 -5.19
C GLY A 27 10.16 23.71 -4.25
N ALA A 28 8.93 23.88 -4.73
CA ALA A 28 7.82 24.37 -3.92
C ALA A 28 7.24 23.31 -2.96
N TRP A 29 7.61 22.03 -3.12
CA TRP A 29 7.08 20.92 -2.32
C TRP A 29 8.12 19.83 -1.99
N LEU A 30 9.22 19.70 -2.75
CA LEU A 30 10.31 18.74 -2.47
C LEU A 30 11.43 19.30 -1.59
N ASN A 31 11.55 20.63 -1.48
CA ASN A 31 12.60 21.25 -0.67
C ASN A 31 12.25 21.17 0.83
N TRP A 32 12.55 20.06 1.51
CA TRP A 32 12.18 19.86 2.91
C TRP A 32 13.05 20.65 3.91
N ASP A 33 14.07 21.36 3.43
CA ASP A 33 14.78 22.36 4.22
C ASP A 33 13.93 23.63 4.43
N ASP A 34 12.97 23.89 3.53
CA ASP A 34 11.98 24.95 3.68
C ASP A 34 10.71 24.40 4.38
N PRO A 35 10.39 24.90 5.60
CA PRO A 35 9.20 24.48 6.33
C PRO A 35 7.89 24.71 5.56
N GLU A 36 7.81 25.73 4.70
CA GLU A 36 6.62 25.97 3.88
C GLU A 36 6.43 24.89 2.82
N ALA A 37 7.50 24.52 2.11
CA ALA A 37 7.48 23.45 1.12
C ALA A 37 7.16 22.09 1.74
N MET A 38 7.70 21.79 2.93
CA MET A 38 7.36 20.57 3.67
C MET A 38 5.87 20.54 4.05
N VAL A 39 5.33 21.65 4.56
CA VAL A 39 3.89 21.73 4.89
C VAL A 39 3.01 21.55 3.65
N ARG A 40 3.39 22.14 2.51
CA ARG A 40 2.69 21.92 1.24
C ARG A 40 2.71 20.46 0.83
N PHE A 41 3.84 19.76 0.99
CA PHE A 41 3.92 18.32 0.73
C PHE A 41 2.94 17.53 1.60
N ILE A 42 2.87 17.84 2.90
CA ILE A 42 1.97 17.18 3.84
C ILE A 42 0.51 17.44 3.46
N TYR A 43 0.16 18.67 3.12
CA TYR A 43 -1.20 19.03 2.72
C TYR A 43 -1.59 18.35 1.40
N TYR A 44 -0.79 18.52 0.36
CA TYR A 44 -1.10 18.00 -0.97
C TYR A 44 -1.06 16.47 -1.04
N GLY A 45 -0.27 15.82 -0.18
CA GLY A 45 -0.19 14.36 -0.09
C GLY A 45 -1.50 13.65 0.31
N ALA A 46 -2.46 14.35 0.91
CA ALA A 46 -3.81 13.83 1.19
C ALA A 46 -4.89 14.83 0.79
N SER A 47 -4.68 15.54 -0.32
CA SER A 47 -5.57 16.57 -0.84
C SER A 47 -6.62 16.04 -1.81
N VAL A 48 -7.65 16.86 -2.03
CA VAL A 48 -8.72 16.59 -3.02
C VAL A 48 -8.14 16.61 -4.43
N GLU A 49 -7.22 17.53 -4.70
CA GLU A 49 -6.54 17.69 -5.98
C GLU A 49 -5.77 16.41 -6.34
N LEU A 50 -5.00 15.86 -5.39
CA LEU A 50 -4.28 14.61 -5.60
C LEU A 50 -5.24 13.43 -5.87
N PHE A 51 -6.36 13.35 -5.14
CA PHE A 51 -7.37 12.34 -5.37
C PHE A 51 -7.93 12.42 -6.80
N PHE A 52 -8.27 13.62 -7.29
CA PHE A 52 -8.76 13.79 -8.66
C PHE A 52 -7.69 13.57 -9.72
N VAL A 53 -6.42 13.81 -9.42
CA VAL A 53 -5.30 13.42 -10.30
C VAL A 53 -5.26 11.91 -10.48
N PHE A 54 -5.33 11.13 -9.39
CA PHE A 54 -5.38 9.67 -9.47
C PHE A 54 -6.64 9.17 -10.18
N LEU A 55 -7.81 9.71 -9.81
CA LEU A 55 -9.08 9.33 -10.44
C LEU A 55 -9.08 9.65 -11.94
N THR A 56 -8.64 10.84 -12.34
CA THR A 56 -8.58 11.25 -13.75
C THR A 56 -7.58 10.39 -14.51
N THR A 57 -6.42 10.10 -13.94
CA THR A 57 -5.43 9.20 -14.54
C THR A 57 -6.01 7.81 -14.78
N PHE A 58 -6.69 7.25 -13.77
CA PHE A 58 -7.40 5.97 -13.89
C PHE A 58 -8.46 6.00 -15.00
N LEU A 59 -9.30 7.04 -15.03
CA LEU A 59 -10.34 7.21 -16.05
C LEU A 59 -9.76 7.36 -17.46
N VAL A 60 -8.70 8.16 -17.62
CA VAL A 60 -8.04 8.39 -18.91
C VAL A 60 -7.39 7.11 -19.42
N ILE A 61 -6.65 6.38 -18.58
CA ILE A 61 -6.04 5.10 -18.98
C ILE A 61 -7.12 4.09 -19.37
N THR A 62 -8.20 4.00 -18.57
CA THR A 62 -9.33 3.12 -18.87
C THR A 62 -9.97 3.51 -20.21
N ALA A 63 -10.24 4.80 -20.45
CA ALA A 63 -10.81 5.29 -21.71
C ALA A 63 -9.90 5.05 -22.93
N LEU A 64 -8.59 5.27 -22.80
CA LEU A 64 -7.61 4.97 -23.84
C LEU A 64 -7.57 3.47 -24.16
N GLY A 65 -7.64 2.63 -23.12
CA GLY A 65 -7.73 1.18 -23.24
C GLY A 65 -8.99 0.71 -23.96
N MET A 66 -10.11 1.39 -23.74
CA MET A 66 -11.38 1.14 -24.44
C MET A 66 -11.35 1.60 -25.91
N ALA A 67 -10.71 2.73 -26.19
CA ALA A 67 -10.79 3.39 -27.51
C ALA A 67 -9.74 2.92 -28.53
N TRP A 68 -8.51 2.59 -28.11
CA TRP A 68 -7.40 2.29 -29.03
C TRP A 68 -7.01 0.82 -29.08
N LYS A 69 -6.42 0.30 -27.99
CA LYS A 69 -5.93 -1.09 -27.92
C LYS A 69 -6.05 -1.62 -26.50
N ARG A 70 -6.72 -2.76 -26.37
CA ARG A 70 -6.89 -3.51 -25.11
C ARG A 70 -5.55 -3.96 -24.53
N ASP A 71 -4.54 -4.14 -25.38
CA ASP A 71 -3.16 -4.48 -24.99
C ASP A 71 -2.57 -3.49 -23.98
N ILE A 72 -2.97 -2.22 -24.02
CA ILE A 72 -2.50 -1.20 -23.07
C ILE A 72 -2.97 -1.53 -21.64
N LEU A 73 -4.22 -1.98 -21.49
CA LEU A 73 -4.74 -2.36 -20.18
C LEU A 73 -4.12 -3.68 -19.71
N TRP A 74 -3.91 -4.65 -20.60
CA TRP A 74 -3.18 -5.88 -20.25
C TRP A 74 -1.74 -5.58 -19.82
N TRP A 75 -1.07 -4.63 -20.46
CA TRP A 75 0.26 -4.18 -20.06
C TRP A 75 0.23 -3.51 -18.69
N GLY A 76 -0.77 -2.67 -18.43
CA GLY A 76 -1.03 -2.08 -17.12
C GLY A 76 -1.19 -3.15 -16.04
N VAL A 77 -2.10 -4.12 -16.25
CA VAL A 77 -2.32 -5.23 -15.31
C VAL A 77 -1.02 -5.98 -15.00
N ARG A 78 -0.23 -6.33 -16.03
CA ARG A 78 1.06 -7.03 -15.83
C ARG A 78 2.05 -6.23 -14.99
N ILE A 79 2.11 -4.91 -15.18
CA ILE A 79 3.00 -4.05 -14.40
C ILE A 79 2.53 -3.99 -12.95
N LEU A 80 1.23 -3.77 -12.73
CA LEU A 80 0.70 -3.61 -11.38
C LEU A 80 0.80 -4.91 -10.58
N GLU A 81 0.45 -6.06 -11.18
CA GLU A 81 0.57 -7.36 -10.54
C GLU A 81 2.03 -7.80 -10.42
N GLY A 82 2.86 -7.51 -11.42
CA GLY A 82 4.30 -7.76 -11.36
C GLY A 82 4.97 -6.97 -10.23
N PHE A 83 4.55 -5.72 -10.01
CA PHE A 83 4.97 -4.92 -8.86
C PHE A 83 4.50 -5.53 -7.53
N ALA A 84 3.24 -5.96 -7.43
CA ALA A 84 2.73 -6.64 -6.24
C ALA A 84 3.51 -7.94 -5.94
N ASN A 85 3.79 -8.75 -6.95
CA ASN A 85 4.59 -9.97 -6.82
C ASN A 85 6.04 -9.67 -6.44
N ALA A 86 6.67 -8.67 -7.05
CA ALA A 86 8.05 -8.31 -6.71
C ALA A 86 8.17 -7.84 -5.25
N VAL A 87 7.30 -6.92 -4.82
CA VAL A 87 7.28 -6.42 -3.44
C VAL A 87 6.97 -7.56 -2.46
N GLY A 88 5.98 -8.39 -2.75
CA GLY A 88 5.60 -9.51 -1.90
C GLY A 88 6.67 -10.58 -1.76
N ARG A 89 7.30 -11.00 -2.87
CA ARG A 89 8.39 -12.00 -2.84
C ARG A 89 9.60 -11.49 -2.07
N VAL A 90 9.91 -10.18 -2.16
CA VAL A 90 10.98 -9.55 -1.36
C VAL A 90 10.57 -9.46 0.12
N ALA A 91 9.35 -9.01 0.41
CA ALA A 91 8.83 -8.86 1.77
C ALA A 91 8.65 -10.21 2.49
N ALA A 92 8.40 -11.31 1.77
CA ALA A 92 8.26 -12.65 2.34
C ALA A 92 9.53 -13.11 3.10
N TRP A 93 10.72 -12.64 2.69
CA TRP A 93 11.97 -12.90 3.41
C TRP A 93 11.98 -12.35 4.83
N ALA A 94 11.22 -11.29 5.11
CA ALA A 94 11.05 -10.79 6.47
C ALA A 94 10.42 -11.83 7.41
N GLY A 95 9.56 -12.71 6.89
CA GLY A 95 9.02 -13.83 7.65
C GLY A 95 10.09 -14.83 8.07
N MET A 96 11.02 -15.15 7.16
CA MET A 96 12.16 -16.02 7.47
C MET A 96 13.10 -15.37 8.49
N LEU A 97 13.42 -14.08 8.30
CA LEU A 97 14.23 -13.32 9.26
C LEU A 97 13.59 -13.27 10.65
N MET A 98 12.27 -13.04 10.72
CA MET A 98 11.50 -13.04 11.96
C MET A 98 11.64 -14.38 12.71
N VAL A 99 11.54 -15.51 12.01
CA VAL A 99 11.68 -16.84 12.63
C VAL A 99 13.11 -17.06 13.12
N LEU A 100 14.12 -16.76 12.31
CA LEU A 100 15.53 -16.92 12.72
C LEU A 100 15.87 -16.05 13.93
N GLN A 101 15.41 -14.79 13.95
CA GLN A 101 15.58 -13.88 15.07
C GLN A 101 14.84 -14.37 16.32
N GLN A 102 13.59 -14.85 16.18
CA GLN A 102 12.81 -15.43 17.28
C GLN A 102 13.52 -16.64 17.90
N VAL A 103 14.10 -17.51 17.08
CA VAL A 103 14.90 -18.66 17.56
C VAL A 103 16.13 -18.16 18.31
N MET A 104 16.89 -17.23 17.73
CA MET A 104 18.07 -16.64 18.38
C MET A 104 17.73 -16.04 19.76
N ILE A 105 16.64 -15.27 19.86
CA ILE A 105 16.17 -14.68 21.12
C ILE A 105 15.89 -15.78 22.16
N VAL A 106 15.18 -16.84 21.78
CA VAL A 106 14.85 -17.94 22.70
C VAL A 106 16.11 -18.64 23.21
N PHE A 107 17.10 -18.89 22.35
CA PHE A 107 18.37 -19.51 22.74
C PHE A 107 19.16 -18.62 23.71
N LEU A 108 19.33 -17.34 23.39
CA LEU A 108 20.09 -16.41 24.22
C LEU A 108 19.43 -16.16 25.58
N GLN A 109 18.10 -16.06 25.61
CA GLN A 109 17.35 -15.87 26.84
C GLN A 109 17.35 -17.12 27.73
N ARG A 110 17.03 -18.28 27.15
CA ARG A 110 16.71 -19.48 27.94
C ARG A 110 17.92 -20.33 28.26
N ILE A 111 18.90 -20.39 27.36
CA ILE A 111 20.09 -21.26 27.52
C ILE A 111 21.25 -20.46 28.08
N PHE A 112 21.61 -19.35 27.43
CA PHE A 112 22.79 -18.58 27.79
C PHE A 112 22.54 -17.51 28.85
N ARG A 113 21.27 -17.19 29.16
CA ARG A 113 20.85 -16.16 30.12
C ARG A 113 21.52 -14.80 29.85
N VAL A 114 21.77 -14.49 28.59
CA VAL A 114 22.34 -13.20 28.16
C VAL A 114 21.19 -12.23 27.92
N SER A 115 21.32 -11.00 28.43
CA SER A 115 20.29 -9.96 28.36
C SER A 115 20.45 -9.01 27.16
N GLU A 116 21.57 -9.06 26.45
CA GLU A 116 21.88 -8.20 25.29
C GLU A 116 22.39 -9.02 24.10
N ILE A 117 22.12 -8.53 22.89
CA ILE A 117 22.71 -9.07 21.67
C ILE A 117 23.63 -8.00 21.10
N GLN A 118 24.90 -8.35 20.94
CA GLN A 118 25.89 -7.54 20.25
C GLN A 118 26.08 -8.10 18.83
N LEU A 119 25.58 -7.38 17.83
CA LEU A 119 25.72 -7.72 16.42
C LEU A 119 26.71 -6.75 15.78
N GLY A 120 27.80 -7.26 15.19
CA GLY A 120 28.78 -6.43 14.53
C GLY A 120 29.90 -7.23 13.84
N PRO A 121 29.97 -7.25 12.50
CA PRO A 121 31.21 -7.60 11.81
C PRO A 121 32.19 -6.41 11.96
N PHE A 122 33.45 -6.70 12.29
CA PHE A 122 34.55 -5.70 12.35
C PHE A 122 34.51 -4.63 13.44
N GLY A 123 34.00 -4.93 14.65
CA GLY A 123 34.31 -4.14 15.85
C GLY A 123 33.46 -2.89 16.10
N THR A 124 32.46 -2.59 15.26
CA THR A 124 31.36 -1.70 15.65
C THR A 124 30.26 -2.54 16.30
N ALA A 125 30.24 -2.58 17.63
CA ALA A 125 29.22 -3.34 18.37
C ALA A 125 27.90 -2.55 18.37
N PHE A 126 26.96 -2.94 17.51
CA PHE A 126 25.56 -2.56 17.70
C PHE A 126 25.00 -3.48 18.81
N ALA A 127 25.04 -2.97 20.03
CA ALA A 127 24.52 -3.65 21.21
C ALA A 127 23.12 -3.12 21.50
N GLN A 128 22.13 -4.02 21.55
CA GLN A 128 20.78 -3.71 22.01
C GLN A 128 20.29 -4.81 22.95
N ASP A 129 19.44 -4.41 23.90
CA ASP A 129 18.80 -5.33 24.84
C ASP A 129 17.95 -6.37 24.11
N LEU A 130 17.80 -7.55 24.70
CA LEU A 130 16.97 -8.61 24.15
C LEU A 130 15.49 -8.20 23.99
N SER A 131 15.02 -7.26 24.82
CA SER A 131 13.69 -6.67 24.69
C SER A 131 13.52 -5.87 23.40
N TRP A 132 14.56 -5.17 22.95
CA TRP A 132 14.55 -4.42 21.69
C TRP A 132 14.36 -5.36 20.50
N TRP A 133 15.16 -6.42 20.43
CA TRP A 133 15.07 -7.44 19.38
C TRP A 133 13.73 -8.20 19.40
N GLY A 134 13.15 -8.40 20.59
CA GLY A 134 11.82 -8.98 20.74
C GLY A 134 10.70 -8.07 20.28
N GLU A 135 10.82 -6.75 20.48
CA GLU A 135 9.85 -5.78 19.95
C GLU A 135 9.99 -5.57 18.44
N GLU A 136 11.20 -5.64 17.89
CA GLU A 136 11.46 -5.59 16.45
C GLU A 136 10.75 -6.71 15.67
N LEU A 137 10.51 -7.87 16.29
CA LEU A 137 9.71 -8.93 15.65
C LEU A 137 8.31 -8.45 15.21
N LYS A 138 7.74 -7.47 15.92
CA LYS A 138 6.47 -6.83 15.51
C LYS A 138 6.63 -6.06 14.21
N LEU A 139 7.80 -5.47 13.96
CA LEU A 139 8.09 -4.78 12.69
C LEU A 139 8.11 -5.77 11.54
N TYR A 140 8.82 -6.90 11.68
CA TYR A 140 8.85 -7.92 10.63
C TYR A 140 7.44 -8.47 10.36
N ASN A 141 6.66 -8.72 11.41
CA ASN A 141 5.26 -9.11 11.26
C ASN A 141 4.45 -8.05 10.50
N ALA A 142 4.56 -6.77 10.89
CA ALA A 142 3.88 -5.68 10.22
C ALA A 142 4.31 -5.56 8.75
N LEU A 143 5.60 -5.74 8.44
CA LEU A 143 6.14 -5.72 7.07
C LEU A 143 5.49 -6.81 6.22
N VAL A 144 5.44 -8.05 6.72
CA VAL A 144 4.79 -9.17 6.03
C VAL A 144 3.30 -8.88 5.80
N VAL A 145 2.58 -8.43 6.82
CA VAL A 145 1.13 -8.15 6.70
C VAL A 145 0.85 -7.00 5.73
N THR A 146 1.61 -5.92 5.81
CA THR A 146 1.34 -4.68 5.05
C THR A 146 1.81 -4.78 3.60
N LEU A 147 2.94 -5.42 3.34
CA LEU A 147 3.53 -5.50 1.99
C LEU A 147 3.12 -6.75 1.22
N CYS A 148 2.77 -7.86 1.89
CA CYS A 148 2.35 -9.08 1.20
C CYS A 148 0.84 -9.17 0.95
N VAL A 149 0.01 -8.22 1.40
CA VAL A 149 -1.45 -8.30 1.23
C VAL A 149 -1.89 -8.35 -0.25
N THR A 150 -1.24 -7.57 -1.11
CA THR A 150 -1.56 -7.55 -2.54
C THR A 150 -0.96 -8.75 -3.24
N TYR A 151 0.19 -9.22 -2.76
CA TYR A 151 0.81 -10.45 -3.22
C TYR A 151 -0.10 -11.65 -2.96
N THR A 152 -0.58 -11.84 -1.73
CA THR A 152 -1.53 -12.92 -1.41
C THR A 152 -2.83 -12.80 -2.21
N PHE A 153 -3.26 -11.57 -2.53
CA PHE A 153 -4.40 -11.35 -3.43
C PHE A 153 -4.13 -11.87 -4.85
N VAL A 154 -2.99 -11.52 -5.45
CA VAL A 154 -2.59 -11.98 -6.80
C VAL A 154 -2.40 -13.50 -6.85
N GLN A 155 -1.82 -14.07 -5.79
CA GLN A 155 -1.67 -15.52 -5.64
C GLN A 155 -3.01 -16.25 -5.40
N GLY A 156 -4.08 -15.51 -5.11
CA GLY A 156 -5.39 -16.09 -4.80
C GLY A 156 -5.51 -16.65 -3.38
N GLY A 157 -4.48 -16.55 -2.53
CA GLY A 157 -4.47 -17.10 -1.16
C GLY A 157 -5.40 -16.42 -0.14
N HIS A 158 -6.41 -15.67 -0.59
CA HIS A 158 -7.43 -15.10 0.28
C HIS A 158 -8.62 -16.05 0.36
N VAL A 159 -9.18 -16.20 1.57
CA VAL A 159 -10.41 -16.96 1.76
C VAL A 159 -11.58 -16.15 1.19
N ARG A 160 -12.17 -16.65 0.10
CA ARG A 160 -13.39 -16.08 -0.48
C ARG A 160 -14.61 -16.74 0.16
N VAL A 161 -15.56 -15.94 0.63
CA VAL A 161 -16.82 -16.46 1.19
C VAL A 161 -17.83 -16.60 0.03
N ASP A 162 -17.66 -17.65 -0.76
CA ASP A 162 -18.30 -17.80 -2.09
C ASP A 162 -19.67 -18.49 -2.07
N LEU A 163 -20.60 -18.04 -1.22
CA LEU A 163 -21.96 -18.60 -1.23
C LEU A 163 -22.73 -18.27 -2.52
N VAL A 164 -22.57 -17.05 -3.04
CA VAL A 164 -23.25 -16.58 -4.27
C VAL A 164 -22.35 -16.69 -5.49
N TYR A 165 -21.03 -16.52 -5.32
CA TYR A 165 -20.06 -16.49 -6.42
C TYR A 165 -19.96 -17.84 -7.16
N SER A 166 -20.05 -18.96 -6.45
CA SER A 166 -19.97 -20.32 -7.03
C SER A 166 -21.11 -20.64 -8.01
N THR A 167 -22.26 -19.98 -7.87
CA THR A 167 -23.47 -20.29 -8.67
C THR A 167 -23.66 -19.35 -9.87
N VAL A 168 -22.92 -18.24 -9.93
CA VAL A 168 -23.10 -17.23 -10.98
C VAL A 168 -22.22 -17.47 -12.21
N ARG A 169 -22.71 -17.03 -13.38
CA ARG A 169 -22.02 -17.15 -14.67
C ARG A 169 -20.72 -16.33 -14.68
N PHE A 170 -19.74 -16.73 -15.49
CA PHE A 170 -18.43 -16.07 -15.64
C PHE A 170 -18.53 -14.54 -15.80
N ARG A 171 -19.39 -14.07 -16.71
CA ARG A 171 -19.57 -12.62 -16.90
C ARG A 171 -20.12 -11.90 -15.68
N THR A 172 -21.00 -12.55 -14.92
CA THR A 172 -21.55 -11.98 -13.69
C THR A 172 -20.48 -11.92 -12.60
N LYS A 173 -19.62 -12.94 -12.48
CA LYS A 173 -18.46 -12.94 -11.58
C LYS A 173 -17.57 -11.72 -11.82
N ARG A 174 -17.20 -11.46 -13.06
CA ARG A 174 -16.35 -10.29 -13.41
C ARG A 174 -17.02 -8.95 -13.16
N VAL A 175 -18.34 -8.85 -13.34
CA VAL A 175 -19.08 -7.63 -12.96
C VAL A 175 -19.07 -7.44 -11.44
N ILE A 176 -19.21 -8.53 -10.66
CA ILE A 176 -19.09 -8.47 -9.20
C ILE A 176 -17.68 -8.00 -8.81
N ASP A 177 -16.62 -8.51 -9.43
CA ASP A 177 -15.23 -8.10 -9.16
C ASP A 177 -14.99 -6.61 -9.50
N MET A 178 -15.51 -6.14 -10.64
CA MET A 178 -15.44 -4.72 -11.03
C MET A 178 -16.18 -3.81 -10.05
N LEU A 179 -17.40 -4.17 -9.67
CA LEU A 179 -18.18 -3.39 -8.71
C LEU A 179 -17.60 -3.45 -7.30
N GLY A 180 -17.07 -4.61 -6.89
CA GLY A 180 -16.38 -4.82 -5.62
C GLY A 180 -15.15 -3.92 -5.50
N SER A 181 -14.30 -3.92 -6.52
CA SER A 181 -13.10 -3.08 -6.56
C SER A 181 -13.45 -1.57 -6.58
N LEU A 182 -14.43 -1.15 -7.38
CA LEU A 182 -14.77 0.27 -7.54
C LEU A 182 -15.58 0.84 -6.37
N LEU A 183 -16.54 0.10 -5.81
CA LEU A 183 -17.46 0.61 -4.79
C LEU A 183 -17.05 0.30 -3.36
N PHE A 184 -16.28 -0.78 -3.14
CA PHE A 184 -15.86 -1.17 -1.79
C PHE A 184 -14.36 -0.98 -1.59
N MET A 185 -13.52 -1.54 -2.47
CA MET A 185 -12.07 -1.52 -2.28
C MET A 185 -11.48 -0.10 -2.42
N MET A 186 -11.75 0.60 -3.53
CA MET A 186 -11.22 1.95 -3.78
C MET A 186 -11.68 2.99 -2.74
N PRO A 187 -12.97 3.11 -2.37
CA PRO A 187 -13.40 4.12 -1.40
C PRO A 187 -12.86 3.83 -0.01
N PHE A 188 -12.85 2.57 0.41
CA PHE A 188 -12.32 2.17 1.72
C PHE A 188 -10.83 2.49 1.85
N VAL A 189 -10.02 2.12 0.85
CA VAL A 189 -8.58 2.39 0.90
C VAL A 189 -8.28 3.88 0.75
N THR A 190 -9.07 4.64 -0.02
CA THR A 190 -8.94 6.10 -0.11
C THR A 190 -9.13 6.76 1.24
N ILE A 191 -10.22 6.44 1.94
CA ILE A 191 -10.50 7.00 3.27
C ILE A 191 -9.38 6.62 4.24
N THR A 192 -8.98 5.35 4.24
CA THR A 192 -7.90 4.86 5.11
C THR A 192 -6.58 5.58 4.84
N TYR A 193 -6.23 5.80 3.56
CA TYR A 193 -5.04 6.54 3.15
C TYR A 193 -5.05 7.99 3.67
N LEU A 194 -6.17 8.70 3.51
CA LEU A 194 -6.29 10.09 3.96
C LEU A 194 -6.01 10.22 5.47
N TYR A 195 -6.59 9.33 6.28
CA TYR A 195 -6.33 9.34 7.72
C TYR A 195 -4.91 8.86 8.06
N ALA A 196 -4.42 7.80 7.40
CA ALA A 196 -3.09 7.24 7.62
C ALA A 196 -1.98 8.25 7.30
N TRP A 197 -2.14 9.05 6.25
CA TRP A 197 -1.17 10.08 5.85
C TRP A 197 -0.96 11.14 6.93
N PHE A 198 -2.05 11.77 7.40
CA PHE A 198 -1.95 12.77 8.48
C PHE A 198 -1.56 12.12 9.81
N PHE A 199 -1.98 10.88 10.06
CA PHE A 199 -1.55 10.13 11.23
C PHE A 199 -0.03 9.89 11.24
N MET A 200 0.57 9.51 10.11
CA MET A 200 2.02 9.37 9.99
C MET A 200 2.73 10.70 10.30
N TRP A 201 2.35 11.77 9.61
CA TRP A 201 2.99 13.08 9.77
C TRP A 201 2.85 13.68 11.16
N ARG A 202 1.71 13.47 11.83
CA ARG A 202 1.49 13.91 13.21
C ARG A 202 2.56 13.43 14.21
N HIS A 203 3.24 12.33 13.91
CA HIS A 203 4.26 11.75 14.79
C HIS A 203 5.69 11.89 14.23
N LEU A 204 5.84 12.58 13.09
CA LEU A 204 7.12 12.95 12.52
C LEU A 204 7.46 14.42 12.80
N ILE A 205 6.42 15.27 12.93
CA ILE A 205 6.57 16.71 13.07
C ILE A 205 5.75 17.28 14.22
N THR A 206 6.22 18.40 14.76
CA THR A 206 5.48 19.25 15.71
C THR A 206 5.37 20.68 15.15
N PRO A 207 4.22 21.37 15.22
CA PRO A 207 2.93 20.94 15.78
C PRO A 207 2.21 19.88 14.93
N SER A 208 1.28 19.14 15.55
CA SER A 208 0.53 18.09 14.88
C SER A 208 -0.44 18.65 13.84
N MET A 209 -0.27 18.20 12.60
CA MET A 209 -1.17 18.55 11.50
C MET A 209 -2.43 17.69 11.56
N THR A 210 -3.59 18.32 11.38
CA THR A 210 -4.89 17.64 11.41
C THR A 210 -5.49 17.61 10.01
N SER A 211 -6.22 16.54 9.68
CA SER A 211 -6.86 16.37 8.36
C SER A 211 -7.93 17.42 8.04
N THR A 212 -8.46 18.13 9.03
CA THR A 212 -9.43 19.24 8.86
C THR A 212 -8.75 20.61 8.72
N GLY A 213 -7.41 20.68 8.78
CA GLY A 213 -6.68 21.94 8.67
C GLY A 213 -6.78 22.56 7.28
N THR A 214 -6.96 23.88 7.19
CA THR A 214 -6.83 24.62 5.92
C THR A 214 -5.36 24.85 5.60
N LEU A 215 -5.02 24.95 4.31
CA LEU A 215 -3.65 25.20 3.85
C LEU A 215 -3.06 26.45 4.51
N ASP A 216 -3.80 27.56 4.54
CA ASP A 216 -3.32 28.81 5.16
C ASP A 216 -2.99 28.64 6.64
N ARG A 217 -3.80 27.86 7.37
CA ARG A 217 -3.54 27.58 8.79
C ARG A 217 -2.29 26.73 8.97
N MET A 218 -2.10 25.73 8.11
CA MET A 218 -0.90 24.90 8.15
C MET A 218 0.35 25.70 7.74
N LEU A 219 0.24 26.60 6.77
CA LEU A 219 1.31 27.52 6.38
C LEU A 219 1.65 28.52 7.48
N MET A 220 0.66 29.03 8.23
CA MET A 220 0.96 29.83 9.42
C MET A 220 1.73 29.03 10.48
N GLN A 221 1.43 27.74 10.61
CA GLN A 221 2.12 26.83 11.52
C GLN A 221 3.52 26.43 11.02
N SER A 222 3.83 26.57 9.72
CA SER A 222 5.13 26.17 9.14
C SER A 222 6.32 26.81 9.86
N ARG A 223 6.18 28.06 10.32
CA ARG A 223 7.22 28.83 11.01
C ARG A 223 7.72 28.19 12.30
N ILE A 224 6.90 27.35 12.92
CA ILE A 224 7.22 26.66 14.16
C ILE A 224 7.37 25.15 13.96
N VAL A 225 7.34 24.67 12.72
CA VAL A 225 7.48 23.24 12.42
C VAL A 225 8.89 22.76 12.73
N ARG A 226 8.97 21.64 13.46
CA ARG A 226 10.22 20.96 13.78
C ARG A 226 10.04 19.46 13.58
N TRP A 227 11.09 18.81 13.08
CA TRP A 227 11.20 17.36 13.11
C TRP A 227 11.21 16.89 14.56
N ASN A 228 10.25 16.05 14.91
CA ASN A 228 10.14 15.40 16.20
C ASN A 228 9.66 13.98 15.96
N VAL A 229 10.56 13.17 15.42
CA VAL A 229 10.27 11.78 15.07
C VAL A 229 10.09 10.98 16.35
N GLU A 230 8.88 10.49 16.56
CA GLU A 230 8.62 9.55 17.65
C GLU A 230 9.28 8.20 17.35
N THR A 231 10.45 8.03 17.95
CA THR A 231 11.28 6.83 17.82
C THR A 231 10.83 5.72 18.76
N ILE A 232 10.46 6.08 19.99
CA ILE A 232 10.18 5.12 21.07
C ILE A 232 8.67 4.81 21.15
N GLY A 233 8.34 3.53 21.33
CA GLY A 233 6.99 3.04 21.57
C GLY A 233 6.63 2.96 23.06
N PHE A 234 6.18 1.78 23.51
CA PHE A 234 5.66 1.54 24.86
C PHE A 234 6.74 1.34 25.93
N SER A 235 7.95 0.92 25.54
CA SER A 235 9.06 0.62 26.43
C SER A 235 10.24 1.57 26.16
N PRO A 236 10.85 2.18 27.19
CA PRO A 236 12.06 3.01 27.04
C PRO A 236 13.25 2.27 26.42
N ASN A 237 13.35 0.95 26.63
CA ASN A 237 14.38 0.07 26.04
C ASN A 237 13.82 -0.76 24.86
N GLY A 238 12.67 -0.34 24.32
CA GLY A 238 11.98 -0.99 23.22
C GLY A 238 12.49 -0.58 21.85
N PHE A 239 11.90 -1.17 20.81
CA PHE A 239 12.27 -0.89 19.43
C PHE A 239 12.10 0.61 19.11
N ASN A 240 13.17 1.25 18.65
CA ASN A 240 13.30 2.72 18.56
C ASN A 240 13.04 3.29 17.15
N ALA A 241 12.44 2.53 16.24
CA ALA A 241 11.98 3.03 14.94
C ALA A 241 10.47 2.87 14.78
N TYR A 242 9.70 3.25 15.80
CA TYR A 242 8.25 3.08 15.82
C TYR A 242 7.52 3.84 14.69
N PHE A 243 8.09 4.96 14.22
CA PHE A 243 7.57 5.69 13.07
C PHE A 243 7.44 4.83 11.79
N VAL A 244 8.26 3.77 11.65
CA VAL A 244 8.22 2.87 10.48
C VAL A 244 6.88 2.16 10.38
N PHE A 245 6.24 1.79 11.50
CA PHE A 245 4.89 1.20 11.48
C PHE A 245 3.87 2.13 10.82
N LYS A 246 3.99 3.45 11.05
CA LYS A 246 3.10 4.46 10.49
C LYS A 246 3.34 4.63 8.98
N VAL A 247 4.60 4.56 8.56
CA VAL A 247 4.98 4.51 7.13
C VAL A 247 4.44 3.25 6.46
N LEU A 248 4.53 2.09 7.10
CA LEU A 248 4.00 0.82 6.58
C LEU A 248 2.48 0.85 6.38
N ILE A 249 1.72 1.55 7.21
CA ILE A 249 0.27 1.73 7.01
C ILE A 249 0.00 2.54 5.72
N VAL A 250 0.77 3.59 5.47
CA VAL A 250 0.65 4.37 4.23
C VAL A 250 1.05 3.53 3.02
N ALA A 251 2.15 2.76 3.12
CA ALA A 251 2.58 1.84 2.09
C ALA A 251 1.51 0.77 1.78
N PHE A 252 0.92 0.16 2.79
CA PHE A 252 -0.22 -0.76 2.67
C PHE A 252 -1.37 -0.13 1.87
N CYS A 253 -1.76 1.10 2.20
CA CYS A 253 -2.85 1.78 1.50
C CYS A 253 -2.50 2.02 0.02
N ILE A 254 -1.26 2.43 -0.28
CA ILE A 254 -0.81 2.63 -1.66
C ILE A 254 -0.83 1.30 -2.44
N MET A 255 -0.32 0.22 -1.84
CA MET A 255 -0.32 -1.10 -2.45
C MET A 255 -1.74 -1.56 -2.77
N VAL A 256 -2.66 -1.50 -1.80
CA VAL A 256 -4.07 -1.89 -1.97
C VAL A 256 -4.77 -1.01 -3.00
N MET A 257 -4.48 0.29 -3.04
CA MET A 257 -5.01 1.20 -4.07
C MET A 257 -4.58 0.75 -5.47
N ILE A 258 -3.30 0.49 -5.67
CA ILE A 258 -2.76 -0.01 -6.93
C ILE A 258 -3.40 -1.35 -7.31
N GLN A 259 -3.53 -2.27 -6.34
CA GLN A 259 -4.17 -3.56 -6.56
C GLN A 259 -5.63 -3.41 -6.97
N SER A 260 -6.38 -2.47 -6.39
CA SER A 260 -7.78 -2.24 -6.76
C SER A 260 -7.95 -1.84 -8.23
N VAL A 261 -7.01 -1.06 -8.77
CA VAL A 261 -6.96 -0.69 -10.19
C VAL A 261 -6.63 -1.91 -11.05
N ALA A 262 -5.66 -2.74 -10.63
CA ALA A 262 -5.30 -3.97 -11.34
C ALA A 262 -6.48 -4.95 -11.42
N VAL A 263 -7.20 -5.15 -10.31
CA VAL A 263 -8.39 -6.01 -10.24
C VAL A 263 -9.48 -5.50 -11.16
N PHE A 264 -9.74 -4.18 -11.14
CA PHE A 264 -10.74 -3.59 -12.02
C PHE A 264 -10.40 -3.79 -13.50
N TRP A 265 -9.16 -3.49 -13.92
CA TRP A 265 -8.75 -3.65 -15.32
C TRP A 265 -8.74 -5.11 -15.75
N ARG A 266 -8.28 -6.03 -14.90
CA ARG A 266 -8.33 -7.47 -15.18
C ARG A 266 -9.76 -7.95 -15.36
N ALA A 267 -10.65 -7.65 -14.40
CA ALA A 267 -12.04 -8.07 -14.47
C ALA A 267 -12.77 -7.46 -15.68
N TYR A 268 -12.45 -6.22 -16.04
CA TYR A 268 -12.98 -5.56 -17.24
C TYR A 268 -12.56 -6.27 -18.53
N LEU A 269 -11.27 -6.59 -18.67
CA LEU A 269 -10.74 -7.29 -19.84
C LEU A 269 -11.28 -8.70 -19.95
N GLU A 270 -11.31 -9.43 -18.83
CA GLU A 270 -11.82 -10.80 -18.76
C GLU A 270 -13.33 -10.85 -19.09
N TRP A 271 -14.10 -9.86 -18.65
CA TRP A 271 -15.51 -9.73 -19.01
C TRP A 271 -15.74 -9.53 -20.52
N LEU A 272 -14.88 -8.72 -21.18
CA LEU A 272 -14.97 -8.41 -22.61
C LEU A 272 -14.47 -9.54 -23.51
N GLU A 273 -13.35 -10.16 -23.18
CA GLU A 273 -12.71 -11.20 -23.99
C GLU A 273 -13.34 -12.58 -23.77
N GLY A 274 -13.99 -12.80 -22.62
CA GLY A 274 -14.68 -14.05 -22.29
C GLY A 274 -13.80 -15.06 -21.55
N GLU A 275 -14.30 -16.29 -21.42
CA GLU A 275 -13.71 -17.34 -20.58
C GLU A 275 -12.27 -17.69 -20.98
N ASP A 276 -11.93 -17.61 -22.28
CA ASP A 276 -10.58 -17.87 -22.80
C ASP A 276 -9.48 -16.93 -22.26
N SER A 277 -9.88 -15.81 -21.65
CA SER A 277 -8.97 -14.81 -21.09
C SER A 277 -8.78 -14.94 -19.57
N GLU A 278 -9.47 -15.88 -18.92
CA GLU A 278 -9.33 -16.11 -17.48
C GLU A 278 -7.89 -16.47 -17.11
N GLY A 279 -7.35 -15.74 -16.12
CA GLY A 279 -6.00 -16.02 -15.61
C GLY A 279 -4.88 -15.66 -16.59
N ARG A 280 -5.19 -14.96 -17.69
CA ARG A 280 -4.18 -14.56 -18.68
C ARG A 280 -3.10 -13.69 -18.02
N TYR A 281 -1.85 -14.02 -18.30
CA TYR A 281 -0.64 -13.37 -17.76
C TYR A 281 -0.52 -13.36 -16.23
N LEU A 282 -1.31 -14.18 -15.52
CA LEU A 282 -1.23 -14.28 -14.08
C LEU A 282 0.05 -15.03 -13.68
N ASP A 283 0.91 -14.37 -12.93
CA ASP A 283 2.14 -14.93 -12.39
C ASP A 283 1.86 -15.49 -10.98
N ARG A 284 1.57 -16.79 -10.92
CA ARG A 284 1.42 -17.54 -9.66
C ARG A 284 2.71 -18.28 -9.31
N ASP A 285 3.05 -18.25 -8.04
CA ASP A 285 4.08 -19.11 -7.47
C ASP A 285 3.59 -20.56 -7.54
N LYS A 286 4.48 -21.46 -7.98
CA LYS A 286 4.20 -22.90 -8.05
C LYS A 286 4.79 -23.56 -6.82
N THR A 287 3.99 -24.35 -6.11
CA THR A 287 4.43 -25.04 -4.89
C THR A 287 5.32 -26.23 -5.22
N GLY A 288 5.26 -26.71 -6.47
CA GLY A 288 6.11 -27.79 -6.99
C GLY A 288 5.52 -29.18 -6.78
N ASP A 289 4.46 -29.30 -5.97
CA ASP A 289 3.61 -30.47 -5.87
C ASP A 289 2.30 -30.21 -6.63
N ILE A 290 1.96 -31.12 -7.55
CA ILE A 290 0.77 -30.99 -8.40
C ILE A 290 -0.49 -31.11 -7.53
N ASP A 291 -0.45 -31.91 -6.46
CA ASP A 291 -1.61 -32.12 -5.59
C ASP A 291 -1.87 -30.89 -4.70
N GLU A 292 -0.82 -30.23 -4.19
CA GLU A 292 -0.96 -28.96 -3.46
C GLU A 292 -1.39 -27.80 -4.36
N ASP A 293 -0.90 -27.74 -5.60
CA ASP A 293 -1.32 -26.75 -6.59
C ASP A 293 -2.82 -26.95 -6.96
N VAL A 294 -3.27 -28.20 -7.08
CA VAL A 294 -4.68 -28.55 -7.32
C VAL A 294 -5.55 -28.22 -6.10
N GLU A 295 -5.10 -28.51 -4.89
CA GLU A 295 -5.80 -28.15 -3.65
C GLU A 295 -5.91 -26.61 -3.51
N HIS A 296 -4.84 -25.88 -3.84
CA HIS A 296 -4.86 -24.41 -3.94
C HIS A 296 -5.87 -23.90 -4.98
N MET A 297 -5.96 -24.53 -6.16
CA MET A 297 -6.94 -24.17 -7.19
C MET A 297 -8.38 -24.43 -6.74
N ILE A 298 -8.63 -25.56 -6.07
CA ILE A 298 -9.95 -25.94 -5.53
C ILE A 298 -10.39 -24.94 -4.45
N HIS A 299 -9.51 -24.55 -3.52
CA HIS A 299 -9.83 -23.59 -2.47
C HIS A 299 -10.00 -22.16 -2.96
N THR A 300 -9.37 -21.79 -4.07
CA THR A 300 -9.44 -20.45 -4.65
C THR A 300 -10.53 -20.28 -5.71
N GLY A 301 -11.29 -21.34 -6.00
CA GLY A 301 -12.43 -21.31 -6.91
C GLY A 301 -12.07 -21.08 -8.39
N SER A 302 -10.80 -21.24 -8.76
CA SER A 302 -10.37 -21.31 -10.15
C SER A 302 -10.39 -22.77 -10.58
N THR A 303 -11.53 -23.22 -11.09
CA THR A 303 -11.66 -24.48 -11.83
C THR A 303 -11.31 -24.30 -13.28
#